data_AF-A0A6L7XR44-F1
#
_entry.id   AF-A0A6L7XR44-F1
#
_cell.length_a   1.000
_cell.length_b   1.000
_cell.length_c   1.000
_cell.angle_alpha   90.00
_cell.angle_beta   90.00
_cell.angle_gamma   90.00
#
_symmetry.space_group_name_H-M   'P 1'
#
loop_
_entity.id
_entity.type
_entity.pdbx_description
1 polymer ?
#
loop_
_entity_poly.entity_id
_entity_poly.type
_entity_poly.pdbx_seq_one_letter_code
_entity_poly.pdbx_strand_id
1 'polypeptide(L)'
;MTRARRWFGIAAAVAAGALLGGCERSSTPPTQEPPPPTASHRLSVVQGAGDGEYVEGQIVAVVADAAPEHYTFSHWSANAGGAFGDRHATRTSYQMPGNDVTVTANFLPGTVTGGEASAARRWNEVLLHAIRGDYARPTVHARNLFHVAAAVYDAWAAYDADATPWLLGTDQCPLDEEAFGVATASDLHTARQQALSFAAYRIIEHRFRDSPAAARIARDAFVLMDALGLDANDREASGGSSGLGNHIANCYIAFGLADGANEANDYANRVYVAVNPPLRPDRPGNPDIVDRNRWQPLELPQFIDQAGNPVAGVPDFVGPEWGSVHSFALDPSAATRRERNGAEWLLHHDPGAPPTIDGHLAEIYRWAHTLVAVWSSHLSPDDGVMVDISPASVGNVQAYPATFDDHPAFFDLIAGGDPGTGRAVNPVTGAPYEPQLVPRGDYTRVLAEFWADGPDSETPPGHWFVILNEVSDHPLLEHRMGGGGPPLDRLEWDVKAYFALGGAMHDSAIAAWSLKGWYDYIRPMT
;
A
#
# COMPACT_ATOMS: atom_id res chain seq x y z
N MET A 1 12.47 -32.81 19.73
CA MET A 1 13.11 -32.80 21.07
C MET A 1 12.39 -31.75 21.91
N THR A 2 11.21 -32.07 22.45
CA THR A 2 10.98 -32.29 23.90
C THR A 2 11.61 -31.24 24.83
N ARG A 3 10.75 -30.38 25.41
CA ARG A 3 10.66 -30.23 26.87
C ARG A 3 9.34 -29.59 27.29
N ALA A 4 8.50 -30.43 27.90
CA ALA A 4 7.35 -30.07 28.70
C ALA A 4 7.79 -29.67 30.12
N ARG A 5 7.04 -28.79 30.78
CA ARG A 5 6.86 -28.83 32.24
C ARG A 5 5.41 -28.56 32.63
N ARG A 6 4.87 -29.56 33.33
CA ARG A 6 3.57 -29.62 34.00
C ARG A 6 3.53 -28.68 35.20
N TRP A 7 2.35 -28.13 35.49
CA TRP A 7 1.96 -27.70 36.84
C TRP A 7 0.68 -28.46 37.27
N PHE A 8 0.69 -28.91 38.51
CA PHE A 8 -0.32 -29.75 39.15
C PHE A 8 -1.53 -28.93 39.65
N GLY A 9 -2.69 -29.58 39.69
CA GLY A 9 -3.97 -29.01 40.11
C GLY A 9 -4.24 -29.07 41.62
N ILE A 10 -5.33 -28.43 42.03
CA ILE A 10 -5.98 -28.58 43.33
C ILE A 10 -7.50 -28.57 43.10
N ALA A 11 -8.17 -29.61 43.56
CA ALA A 11 -9.63 -29.70 43.69
C ALA A 11 -9.97 -30.09 45.15
N ALA A 12 -11.11 -29.57 45.61
CA ALA A 12 -11.63 -29.58 46.98
C ALA A 12 -12.28 -30.91 47.42
N ALA A 13 -12.41 -31.12 48.76
CA ALA A 13 -13.65 -31.53 49.47
C ALA A 13 -13.46 -31.88 50.97
N VAL A 14 -13.98 -31.00 51.85
CA VAL A 14 -14.95 -31.14 52.97
C VAL A 14 -15.09 -32.41 53.88
N ALA A 15 -15.11 -32.10 55.20
CA ALA A 15 -15.84 -32.63 56.39
C ALA A 15 -15.40 -33.90 57.16
N ALA A 16 -15.22 -33.80 58.50
CA ALA A 16 -16.26 -33.91 59.54
C ALA A 16 -15.66 -34.01 60.98
N GLY A 17 -16.37 -33.52 62.01
CA GLY A 17 -16.29 -34.09 63.39
C GLY A 17 -16.14 -33.15 64.62
N ALA A 18 -17.27 -32.64 65.12
CA ALA A 18 -17.72 -32.35 66.50
C ALA A 18 -16.75 -32.06 67.70
N LEU A 19 -17.11 -31.09 68.56
CA LEU A 19 -17.65 -31.29 69.94
C LEU A 19 -17.85 -29.96 70.74
N LEU A 20 -19.07 -29.82 71.27
CA LEU A 20 -19.55 -29.29 72.57
C LEU A 20 -19.15 -27.89 73.12
N GLY A 21 -20.19 -27.10 73.43
CA GLY A 21 -20.41 -26.58 74.79
C GLY A 21 -20.58 -25.06 74.95
N GLY A 22 -21.71 -24.64 75.56
CA GLY A 22 -21.79 -23.38 76.30
C GLY A 22 -22.91 -22.41 75.87
N CYS A 23 -24.00 -22.38 76.64
CA CYS A 23 -25.00 -21.30 76.61
C CYS A 23 -24.44 -20.04 77.28
N GLU A 24 -24.57 -18.88 76.63
CA GLU A 24 -24.71 -17.59 77.30
C GLU A 24 -25.51 -16.63 76.40
N ARG A 25 -26.53 -16.00 76.99
CA ARG A 25 -27.38 -15.01 76.31
C ARG A 25 -26.68 -13.65 76.36
N SER A 26 -26.25 -13.12 75.21
CA SER A 26 -25.92 -11.70 75.07
C SER A 26 -26.77 -11.08 73.97
N SER A 27 -27.51 -10.03 74.31
CA SER A 27 -28.27 -9.20 73.38
C SER A 27 -27.32 -8.45 72.43
N THR A 28 -27.35 -8.78 71.15
CA THR A 28 -26.69 -8.02 70.07
C THR A 28 -27.53 -6.80 69.67
N PRO A 29 -26.91 -5.64 69.36
CA PRO A 29 -27.59 -4.52 68.70
C PRO A 29 -27.97 -4.92 67.27
N PRO A 30 -28.90 -4.21 66.60
CA PRO A 30 -29.29 -4.56 65.23
C PRO A 30 -28.07 -4.50 64.32
N THR A 31 -27.75 -5.63 63.70
CA THR A 31 -26.83 -5.72 62.57
C THR A 31 -27.35 -4.78 61.49
N GLN A 32 -26.60 -3.74 61.21
CA GLN A 32 -26.73 -2.96 59.98
C GLN A 32 -26.55 -3.96 58.83
N GLU A 33 -27.57 -4.13 58.00
CA GLU A 33 -27.45 -4.92 56.77
C GLU A 33 -26.18 -4.44 56.04
N PRO A 34 -25.28 -5.35 55.62
CA PRO A 34 -24.17 -4.93 54.79
C PRO A 34 -24.75 -4.22 53.58
N PRO A 35 -24.17 -3.08 53.15
CA PRO A 35 -24.63 -2.40 51.95
C PRO A 35 -24.71 -3.45 50.82
N PRO A 36 -25.76 -3.41 49.97
CA PRO A 36 -25.89 -4.35 48.88
C PRO A 36 -24.57 -4.38 48.10
N PRO A 37 -24.08 -5.56 47.67
CA PRO A 37 -22.84 -5.63 46.93
C PRO A 37 -22.91 -4.67 45.75
N THR A 38 -21.98 -3.72 45.69
CA THR A 38 -21.88 -2.77 44.58
C THR A 38 -21.75 -3.60 43.32
N ALA A 39 -22.67 -3.43 42.37
CA ALA A 39 -22.65 -4.19 41.13
C ALA A 39 -21.30 -3.96 40.44
N SER A 40 -20.58 -5.05 40.16
CA SER A 40 -19.39 -5.02 39.32
C SER A 40 -19.80 -5.25 37.87
N HIS A 41 -19.06 -4.64 36.97
CA HIS A 41 -19.20 -4.74 35.53
C HIS A 41 -17.89 -5.21 34.92
N ARG A 42 -18.00 -5.97 33.85
CA ARG A 42 -16.86 -6.52 33.12
C ARG A 42 -16.22 -5.46 32.22
N LEU A 43 -14.93 -5.24 32.40
CA LEU A 43 -14.07 -4.57 31.42
C LEU A 43 -13.32 -5.63 30.61
N SER A 44 -13.53 -5.63 29.29
CA SER A 44 -12.74 -6.42 28.34
C SER A 44 -11.83 -5.48 27.56
N VAL A 45 -10.53 -5.74 27.53
CA VAL A 45 -9.52 -4.94 26.83
C VAL A 45 -9.04 -5.71 25.61
N VAL A 46 -9.28 -5.15 24.43
CA VAL A 46 -8.85 -5.73 23.15
C VAL A 46 -7.54 -5.07 22.73
N GLN A 47 -6.52 -5.89 22.44
CA GLN A 47 -5.15 -5.46 22.09
C GLN A 47 -4.48 -4.63 23.19
N GLY A 48 -4.74 -4.98 24.45
CA GLY A 48 -4.11 -4.37 25.60
C GLY A 48 -4.38 -5.14 26.88
N ALA A 49 -3.94 -4.56 27.99
CA ALA A 49 -4.13 -5.07 29.34
C ALA A 49 -5.00 -4.14 30.18
N GLY A 50 -5.69 -4.71 31.17
CA GLY A 50 -6.58 -4.00 32.08
C GLY A 50 -7.93 -4.70 32.32
N ASP A 51 -8.10 -5.93 31.82
CA ASP A 51 -9.32 -6.72 31.98
C ASP A 51 -9.64 -6.99 33.44
N GLY A 52 -10.94 -7.02 33.76
CA GLY A 52 -11.38 -7.36 35.10
C GLY A 52 -12.85 -7.07 35.35
N GLU A 53 -13.22 -7.21 36.61
CA GLU A 53 -14.52 -6.85 37.16
C GLU A 53 -14.32 -5.62 38.04
N TYR A 54 -15.04 -4.55 37.74
CA TYR A 54 -14.85 -3.24 38.36
C TYR A 54 -16.20 -2.60 38.67
N VAL A 55 -16.27 -1.77 39.71
CA VAL A 55 -17.51 -1.05 40.04
C VAL A 55 -17.64 0.22 39.20
N GLU A 56 -18.86 0.69 39.00
CA GLU A 56 -19.14 1.96 38.30
C GLU A 56 -18.31 3.12 38.90
N GLY A 57 -17.74 3.95 38.02
CA GLY A 57 -16.90 5.08 38.39
C GLY A 57 -15.47 4.74 38.82
N GLN A 58 -15.13 3.45 38.97
CA GLN A 58 -13.77 3.02 39.25
C GLN A 58 -12.83 3.41 38.10
N ILE A 59 -11.67 3.96 38.46
CA ILE A 59 -10.61 4.29 37.51
C ILE A 59 -9.67 3.10 37.38
N VAL A 60 -9.56 2.57 36.17
CA VAL A 60 -8.72 1.41 35.82
C VAL A 60 -7.59 1.88 34.93
N ALA A 61 -6.37 1.35 35.13
CA ALA A 61 -5.28 1.59 34.21
C ALA A 61 -5.38 0.62 33.02
N VAL A 62 -5.40 1.14 31.80
CA VAL A 62 -5.36 0.36 30.57
C VAL A 62 -4.06 0.63 29.82
N VAL A 63 -3.46 -0.41 29.25
CA VAL A 63 -2.16 -0.35 28.57
C VAL A 63 -2.27 -1.06 27.24
N ALA A 64 -1.91 -0.39 26.15
CA ALA A 64 -1.94 -0.97 24.81
C ALA A 64 -0.83 -1.99 24.67
N ASP A 65 -1.08 -3.05 23.92
CA ASP A 65 -0.04 -3.99 23.55
C ASP A 65 1.02 -3.32 22.66
N ALA A 66 2.15 -4.00 22.47
CA ALA A 66 3.14 -3.55 21.49
C ALA A 66 2.50 -3.49 20.10
N ALA A 67 2.76 -2.40 19.38
CA ALA A 67 2.26 -2.24 18.02
C ALA A 67 2.82 -3.34 17.11
N PRO A 68 1.99 -3.92 16.21
CA PRO A 68 2.49 -4.79 15.16
C PRO A 68 3.53 -4.08 14.27
N GLU A 69 4.32 -4.86 13.53
CA GLU A 69 5.25 -4.32 12.54
C GLU A 69 4.52 -3.43 11.53
N HIS A 70 5.11 -2.30 11.17
CA HIS A 70 4.52 -1.25 10.31
C HIS A 70 3.26 -0.55 10.87
N TYR A 71 2.89 -0.77 12.13
CA TYR A 71 1.79 -0.07 12.78
C TYR A 71 2.28 0.82 13.92
N THR A 72 1.48 1.84 14.23
CA THR A 72 1.64 2.70 15.40
C THR A 72 0.34 2.77 16.20
N PHE A 73 0.45 2.90 17.52
CA PHE A 73 -0.72 3.12 18.37
C PHE A 73 -1.40 4.45 18.00
N SER A 74 -2.70 4.42 17.79
CA SER A 74 -3.50 5.57 17.39
C SER A 74 -4.30 6.14 18.55
N HIS A 75 -5.21 5.34 19.11
CA HIS A 75 -6.08 5.76 20.20
C HIS A 75 -6.84 4.58 20.82
N TRP A 76 -7.45 4.83 21.97
CA TRP A 76 -8.46 3.95 22.57
C TRP A 76 -9.88 4.31 22.12
N SER A 77 -10.70 3.28 21.88
CA SER A 77 -12.15 3.41 21.71
C SER A 77 -12.90 2.49 22.68
N ALA A 78 -14.18 2.80 22.96
CA ALA A 78 -15.04 2.02 23.84
C ALA A 78 -16.39 1.78 23.16
N ASN A 79 -16.94 0.57 23.26
CA ASN A 79 -18.23 0.24 22.63
C ASN A 79 -19.45 0.73 23.43
N ALA A 80 -19.29 1.06 24.71
CA ALA A 80 -20.40 1.41 25.59
C ALA A 80 -19.96 2.29 26.78
N GLY A 81 -19.91 3.60 26.58
CA GLY A 81 -19.72 4.59 27.64
C GLY A 81 -18.32 4.62 28.27
N GLY A 82 -18.25 5.23 29.46
CA GLY A 82 -17.00 5.49 30.18
C GLY A 82 -16.20 6.65 29.60
N ALA A 83 -15.02 6.90 30.16
CA ALA A 83 -14.15 7.99 29.73
C ALA A 83 -12.67 7.63 29.90
N PHE A 84 -11.86 7.95 28.89
CA PHE A 84 -10.40 7.85 28.97
C PHE A 84 -9.82 9.13 29.56
N GLY A 85 -8.77 9.03 30.38
CA GLY A 85 -8.01 10.20 30.83
C GLY A 85 -7.31 10.89 29.66
N ASP A 86 -6.57 10.12 28.88
CA ASP A 86 -6.02 10.50 27.59
C ASP A 86 -6.16 9.31 26.62
N ARG A 87 -7.07 9.41 25.65
CA ARG A 87 -7.31 8.32 24.70
C ARG A 87 -6.16 8.11 23.71
N HIS A 88 -5.23 9.05 23.58
CA HIS A 88 -4.09 8.99 22.65
C HIS A 88 -2.78 8.54 23.33
N ALA A 89 -2.82 8.25 24.62
CA ALA A 89 -1.69 7.66 25.34
C ALA A 89 -1.74 6.12 25.31
N THR A 90 -0.61 5.48 24.96
CA THR A 90 -0.44 4.01 24.99
C THR A 90 -0.71 3.43 26.38
N ARG A 91 -0.53 4.23 27.43
CA ARG A 91 -0.95 3.92 28.79
C ARG A 91 -1.83 5.04 29.31
N THR A 92 -3.05 4.71 29.71
CA THR A 92 -4.02 5.69 30.17
C THR A 92 -4.90 5.15 31.29
N SER A 93 -5.74 6.02 31.85
CA SER A 93 -6.81 5.64 32.76
C SER A 93 -8.14 5.54 32.03
N TYR A 94 -8.99 4.63 32.45
CA TYR A 94 -10.36 4.47 31.98
C TYR A 94 -11.33 4.46 33.15
N GLN A 95 -12.34 5.32 33.11
CA GLN A 95 -13.40 5.38 34.11
C GLN A 95 -14.54 4.43 33.70
N MET A 96 -14.80 3.44 34.56
CA MET A 96 -15.80 2.41 34.30
C MET A 96 -17.23 2.94 34.28
N PRO A 97 -18.04 2.57 33.27
CA PRO A 97 -19.48 2.84 33.26
C PRO A 97 -20.25 1.85 34.15
N GLY A 98 -21.54 2.10 34.36
CA GLY A 98 -22.47 1.20 35.07
C GLY A 98 -22.96 0.01 34.23
N ASN A 99 -22.15 -0.46 33.28
CA ASN A 99 -22.45 -1.59 32.39
C ASN A 99 -21.15 -2.28 31.95
N ASP A 100 -21.28 -3.51 31.45
CA ASP A 100 -20.17 -4.20 30.81
C ASP A 100 -19.70 -3.41 29.59
N VAL A 101 -18.38 -3.33 29.39
CA VAL A 101 -17.79 -2.54 28.32
C VAL A 101 -16.55 -3.22 27.75
N THR A 102 -16.36 -3.05 26.45
CA THR A 102 -15.14 -3.42 25.74
C THR A 102 -14.42 -2.16 25.31
N VAL A 103 -13.15 -2.06 25.70
CA VAL A 103 -12.24 -1.02 25.21
C VAL A 103 -11.22 -1.63 24.27
N THR A 104 -10.87 -0.93 23.21
CA THR A 104 -9.96 -1.42 22.16
C THR A 104 -8.80 -0.45 21.98
N ALA A 105 -7.57 -0.95 22.02
CA ALA A 105 -6.40 -0.20 21.56
C ALA A 105 -6.35 -0.29 20.03
N ASN A 106 -6.53 0.84 19.35
CA ASN A 106 -6.51 0.88 17.89
C ASN A 106 -5.13 1.26 17.39
N PHE A 107 -4.70 0.59 16.32
CA PHE A 107 -3.42 0.81 15.65
C PHE A 107 -3.68 1.21 14.19
N LEU A 108 -2.86 2.12 13.67
CA LEU A 108 -2.90 2.55 12.27
C LEU A 108 -1.60 2.18 11.54
N PRO A 109 -1.67 1.86 10.25
CA PRO A 109 -0.48 1.59 9.46
C PRO A 109 0.35 2.87 9.28
N GLY A 110 1.66 2.67 9.13
CA GLY A 110 2.65 3.73 8.92
C GLY A 110 3.33 4.19 10.21
N THR A 111 4.61 4.55 10.09
CA THR A 111 5.41 5.17 11.16
C THR A 111 5.57 6.65 10.85
N VAL A 112 4.81 7.53 11.52
CA VAL A 112 5.05 8.96 11.42
C VAL A 112 6.26 9.31 12.28
N THR A 113 7.44 9.38 11.68
CA THR A 113 8.66 9.80 12.36
C THR A 113 8.85 11.31 12.25
N GLY A 114 8.38 12.07 13.25
CA GLY A 114 8.59 13.52 13.35
C GLY A 114 7.62 14.38 12.53
N GLY A 115 7.02 15.39 13.17
CA GLY A 115 5.99 16.27 12.58
C GLY A 115 4.58 15.67 12.58
N GLU A 116 3.53 16.52 12.58
CA GLU A 116 2.14 16.05 12.42
C GLU A 116 1.89 15.65 10.96
N ALA A 117 1.65 14.36 10.70
CA ALA A 117 1.24 13.88 9.38
C ALA A 117 -0.16 14.40 8.99
N SER A 118 -0.30 14.87 7.75
CA SER A 118 -1.58 15.31 7.19
C SER A 118 -2.58 14.15 7.04
N ALA A 119 -3.86 14.46 6.88
CA ALA A 119 -4.87 13.45 6.58
C ALA A 119 -4.59 12.70 5.26
N ALA A 120 -4.11 13.38 4.23
CA ALA A 120 -3.72 12.75 2.95
C ALA A 120 -2.58 11.74 3.15
N ARG A 121 -1.55 12.09 3.93
CA ARG A 121 -0.43 11.22 4.29
C ARG A 121 -0.87 9.97 5.08
N ARG A 122 -1.87 10.10 5.96
CA ARG A 122 -2.45 8.98 6.71
C ARG A 122 -3.29 8.05 5.84
N TRP A 123 -4.10 8.60 4.94
CA TRP A 123 -4.86 7.79 3.97
C TRP A 123 -3.96 7.08 2.96
N ASN A 124 -2.83 7.67 2.60
CA ASN A 124 -1.82 7.00 1.79
C ASN A 124 -1.24 5.76 2.49
N GLU A 125 -0.96 5.80 3.80
CA GLU A 125 -0.50 4.60 4.53
C GLU A 125 -1.55 3.50 4.58
N VAL A 126 -2.82 3.86 4.79
CA VAL A 126 -3.92 2.90 4.74
C VAL A 126 -4.00 2.27 3.34
N LEU A 127 -3.84 3.06 2.28
CA LEU A 127 -3.83 2.56 0.91
C LEU A 127 -2.63 1.65 0.61
N LEU A 128 -1.41 2.04 1.02
CA LEU A 128 -0.21 1.22 0.83
C LEU A 128 -0.35 -0.11 1.59
N HIS A 129 -0.83 -0.07 2.83
CA HIS A 129 -1.09 -1.28 3.59
C HIS A 129 -2.24 -2.13 3.01
N ALA A 130 -3.23 -1.50 2.38
CA ALA A 130 -4.25 -2.21 1.62
C ALA A 130 -3.65 -2.98 0.44
N ILE A 131 -2.71 -2.37 -0.28
CA ILE A 131 -1.99 -3.01 -1.39
C ILE A 131 -1.14 -4.19 -0.90
N ARG A 132 -0.41 -4.06 0.22
CA ARG A 132 0.32 -5.18 0.85
C ARG A 132 -0.60 -6.35 1.21
N GLY A 133 -1.87 -6.05 1.53
CA GLY A 133 -2.88 -7.04 1.86
C GLY A 133 -3.55 -7.70 0.66
N ASP A 134 -3.19 -7.32 -0.56
CA ASP A 134 -3.86 -7.72 -1.79
C ASP A 134 -2.98 -8.58 -2.72
N TYR A 135 -3.58 -9.14 -3.78
CA TYR A 135 -2.82 -9.84 -4.81
C TYR A 135 -1.84 -8.90 -5.54
N ALA A 136 -0.72 -9.45 -6.02
CA ALA A 136 0.27 -8.71 -6.79
C ALA A 136 -0.26 -8.31 -8.19
N ARG A 137 -0.83 -7.10 -8.30
CA ARG A 137 -1.50 -6.60 -9.51
C ARG A 137 -1.03 -5.17 -9.84
N PRO A 138 0.21 -4.99 -10.33
CA PRO A 138 0.84 -3.67 -10.43
C PRO A 138 0.05 -2.66 -11.27
N THR A 139 -0.62 -3.08 -12.35
CA THR A 139 -1.48 -2.19 -13.14
C THR A 139 -2.71 -1.70 -12.36
N VAL A 140 -3.34 -2.61 -11.62
CA VAL A 140 -4.49 -2.30 -10.75
C VAL A 140 -4.06 -1.40 -9.61
N HIS A 141 -2.89 -1.64 -9.01
CA HIS A 141 -2.37 -0.86 -7.89
C HIS A 141 -1.92 0.55 -8.30
N ALA A 142 -1.26 0.70 -9.45
CA ALA A 142 -0.95 2.02 -10.01
C ALA A 142 -2.24 2.85 -10.21
N ARG A 143 -3.28 2.21 -10.74
CA ARG A 143 -4.60 2.82 -10.92
C ARG A 143 -5.28 3.17 -9.60
N ASN A 144 -5.25 2.28 -8.60
CA ASN A 144 -5.84 2.54 -7.28
C ASN A 144 -5.12 3.70 -6.56
N LEU A 145 -3.78 3.75 -6.62
CA LEU A 145 -2.96 4.86 -6.13
C LEU A 145 -3.38 6.18 -6.79
N PHE A 146 -3.54 6.18 -8.11
CA PHE A 146 -3.99 7.37 -8.84
C PHE A 146 -5.42 7.79 -8.48
N HIS A 147 -6.40 6.88 -8.53
CA HIS A 147 -7.81 7.24 -8.30
C HIS A 147 -8.02 7.79 -6.88
N VAL A 148 -7.37 7.21 -5.87
CA VAL A 148 -7.44 7.76 -4.50
C VAL A 148 -6.73 9.12 -4.42
N ALA A 149 -5.53 9.26 -4.99
CA ALA A 149 -4.80 10.53 -4.97
C ALA A 149 -5.54 11.65 -5.72
N ALA A 150 -6.15 11.35 -6.85
CA ALA A 150 -6.96 12.27 -7.64
C ALA A 150 -8.26 12.65 -6.92
N ALA A 151 -8.95 11.70 -6.29
CA ALA A 151 -10.13 11.99 -5.48
C ALA A 151 -9.80 12.89 -4.27
N VAL A 152 -8.67 12.62 -3.61
CA VAL A 152 -8.16 13.45 -2.51
C VAL A 152 -7.77 14.85 -3.00
N TYR A 153 -7.17 14.95 -4.19
CA TYR A 153 -6.87 16.23 -4.84
C TYR A 153 -8.13 16.99 -5.21
N ASP A 154 -9.13 16.35 -5.81
CA ASP A 154 -10.41 16.98 -6.15
C ASP A 154 -11.13 17.51 -4.91
N ALA A 155 -11.11 16.75 -3.82
CA ALA A 155 -11.68 17.16 -2.54
C ALA A 155 -10.95 18.38 -1.93
N TRP A 156 -9.62 18.47 -2.08
CA TRP A 156 -8.84 19.63 -1.65
C TRP A 156 -9.08 20.85 -2.56
N ALA A 157 -9.04 20.62 -3.88
CA ALA A 157 -9.16 21.61 -4.93
C ALA A 157 -10.56 22.25 -4.98
N ALA A 158 -11.61 21.52 -4.60
CA ALA A 158 -12.96 22.08 -4.46
C ALA A 158 -13.00 23.33 -3.56
N TYR A 159 -12.13 23.39 -2.54
CA TYR A 159 -12.03 24.53 -1.61
C TYR A 159 -10.90 25.50 -1.96
N ASP A 160 -10.22 25.32 -3.09
CA ASP A 160 -9.12 26.16 -3.53
C ASP A 160 -9.57 27.09 -4.66
N ALA A 161 -9.13 28.34 -4.64
CA ALA A 161 -9.57 29.34 -5.61
C ALA A 161 -8.90 29.19 -6.98
N ASP A 162 -7.71 28.60 -7.02
CA ASP A 162 -6.87 28.54 -8.22
C ASP A 162 -6.74 27.12 -8.79
N ALA A 163 -6.94 26.09 -7.96
CA ALA A 163 -6.84 24.71 -8.39
C ALA A 163 -8.03 24.28 -9.26
N THR A 164 -7.75 23.51 -10.30
CA THR A 164 -8.77 22.82 -11.11
C THR A 164 -8.81 21.35 -10.72
N PRO A 165 -9.95 20.81 -10.27
CA PRO A 165 -10.11 19.38 -10.04
C PRO A 165 -9.94 18.56 -11.34
N TRP A 166 -9.58 17.29 -11.22
CA TRP A 166 -9.40 16.38 -12.33
C TRP A 166 -10.72 15.80 -12.86
N LEU A 167 -11.53 15.20 -11.99
CA LEU A 167 -12.80 14.59 -12.36
C LEU A 167 -14.00 15.41 -11.88
N LEU A 168 -13.94 15.94 -10.65
CA LEU A 168 -14.99 16.78 -10.09
C LEU A 168 -15.21 18.05 -10.93
N GLY A 169 -16.47 18.43 -11.12
CA GLY A 169 -16.88 19.54 -12.00
C GLY A 169 -16.98 19.18 -13.48
N THR A 170 -16.56 17.99 -13.90
CA THR A 170 -16.82 17.48 -15.26
C THR A 170 -18.23 16.90 -15.40
N ASP A 171 -18.66 16.62 -16.64
CA ASP A 171 -19.94 15.94 -16.90
C ASP A 171 -20.04 14.56 -16.21
N GLN A 172 -18.90 13.90 -15.96
CA GLN A 172 -18.83 12.59 -15.28
C GLN A 172 -18.91 12.71 -13.76
N CYS A 173 -18.62 13.90 -13.21
CA CYS A 173 -18.77 14.19 -11.79
C CYS A 173 -19.17 15.65 -11.54
N PRO A 174 -20.43 16.02 -11.81
CA PRO A 174 -20.88 17.41 -11.64
C PRO A 174 -20.68 17.90 -10.21
N LEU A 175 -20.30 19.17 -10.05
CA LEU A 175 -20.18 19.83 -8.75
C LEU A 175 -21.32 20.84 -8.57
N ASP A 176 -22.07 20.69 -7.48
CA ASP A 176 -23.03 21.69 -6.99
C ASP A 176 -22.44 22.36 -5.73
N GLU A 177 -21.68 23.44 -5.94
CA GLU A 177 -20.98 24.14 -4.86
C GLU A 177 -21.92 24.66 -3.76
N GLU A 178 -23.15 25.05 -4.12
CA GLU A 178 -24.15 25.54 -3.17
C GLU A 178 -24.67 24.39 -2.31
N ALA A 179 -25.02 23.25 -2.93
CA ALA A 179 -25.51 22.07 -2.22
C ALA A 179 -24.47 21.49 -1.24
N PHE A 180 -23.18 21.57 -1.57
CA PHE A 180 -22.11 21.11 -0.70
C PHE A 180 -21.57 22.18 0.26
N GLY A 181 -22.05 23.43 0.16
CA GLY A 181 -21.61 24.53 1.02
C GLY A 181 -20.13 24.85 0.88
N VAL A 182 -19.56 24.67 -0.32
CA VAL A 182 -18.13 24.84 -0.58
C VAL A 182 -17.68 26.27 -0.28
N ALA A 183 -18.41 27.24 -0.84
CA ALA A 183 -18.10 28.66 -0.69
C ALA A 183 -18.39 29.22 0.72
N THR A 184 -19.15 28.49 1.56
CA THR A 184 -19.56 28.93 2.89
C THR A 184 -18.82 28.22 4.02
N ALA A 185 -17.85 27.34 3.70
CA ALA A 185 -17.02 26.67 4.68
C ALA A 185 -16.18 27.68 5.49
N SER A 186 -16.44 27.77 6.79
CA SER A 186 -15.75 28.71 7.69
C SER A 186 -14.36 28.25 8.12
N ASP A 187 -14.11 26.94 8.09
CA ASP A 187 -12.82 26.31 8.36
C ASP A 187 -12.43 25.41 7.18
N LEU A 188 -11.62 25.95 6.28
CA LEU A 188 -11.16 25.25 5.08
C LEU A 188 -10.28 24.05 5.41
N HIS A 189 -9.53 24.08 6.52
CA HIS A 189 -8.67 22.96 6.90
C HIS A 189 -9.52 21.75 7.28
N THR A 190 -10.50 21.94 8.17
CA THR A 190 -11.44 20.90 8.58
C THR A 190 -12.28 20.41 7.40
N ALA A 191 -12.80 21.32 6.57
CA ALA A 191 -13.60 20.98 5.40
C ALA A 191 -12.84 20.10 4.39
N ARG A 192 -11.58 20.49 4.07
CA ARG A 192 -10.69 19.71 3.20
C ARG A 192 -10.40 18.33 3.79
N GLN A 193 -10.01 18.27 5.07
CA GLN A 193 -9.71 17.00 5.75
C GLN A 193 -10.91 16.05 5.80
N GLN A 194 -12.12 16.57 6.02
CA GLN A 194 -13.33 15.76 6.04
C GLN A 194 -13.66 15.24 4.63
N ALA A 195 -13.74 16.11 3.63
CA ALA A 195 -14.09 15.71 2.26
C ALA A 195 -13.11 14.68 1.69
N LEU A 196 -11.80 14.92 1.81
CA LEU A 196 -10.80 13.98 1.30
C LEU A 196 -10.83 12.64 2.03
N SER A 197 -11.16 12.64 3.34
CA SER A 197 -11.18 11.39 4.12
C SER A 197 -12.34 10.50 3.74
N PHE A 198 -13.53 11.08 3.55
CA PHE A 198 -14.68 10.33 3.03
C PHE A 198 -14.41 9.82 1.61
N ALA A 199 -13.78 10.63 0.75
CA ALA A 199 -13.42 10.21 -0.60
C ALA A 199 -12.47 8.99 -0.60
N ALA A 200 -11.35 9.09 0.11
CA ALA A 200 -10.37 8.02 0.22
C ALA A 200 -10.96 6.75 0.87
N TYR A 201 -11.69 6.91 1.97
CA TYR A 201 -12.31 5.80 2.69
C TYR A 201 -13.20 4.94 1.79
N ARG A 202 -14.11 5.57 1.05
CA ARG A 202 -15.09 4.90 0.20
C ARG A 202 -14.45 4.21 -1.00
N ILE A 203 -13.42 4.83 -1.60
CA ILE A 203 -12.70 4.22 -2.72
C ILE A 203 -11.90 3.00 -2.23
N ILE A 204 -11.21 3.10 -1.10
CA ILE A 204 -10.47 1.97 -0.50
C ILE A 204 -11.43 0.83 -0.12
N GLU A 205 -12.54 1.14 0.55
CA GLU A 205 -13.60 0.18 0.88
C GLU A 205 -14.09 -0.55 -0.38
N HIS A 206 -14.32 0.17 -1.48
CA HIS A 206 -14.78 -0.43 -2.73
C HIS A 206 -13.74 -1.34 -3.39
N ARG A 207 -12.51 -0.84 -3.55
CA ARG A 207 -11.46 -1.50 -4.36
C ARG A 207 -10.87 -2.73 -3.69
N PHE A 208 -10.85 -2.78 -2.36
CA PHE A 208 -10.21 -3.87 -1.60
C PHE A 208 -11.21 -4.81 -0.92
N ARG A 209 -12.51 -4.71 -1.22
CA ARG A 209 -13.55 -5.56 -0.60
C ARG A 209 -13.36 -7.07 -0.85
N ASP A 210 -12.75 -7.42 -1.99
CA ASP A 210 -12.53 -8.79 -2.43
C ASP A 210 -11.06 -9.23 -2.25
N SER A 211 -10.26 -8.41 -1.56
CA SER A 211 -8.86 -8.67 -1.27
C SER A 211 -8.69 -9.81 -0.22
N PRO A 212 -7.61 -10.61 -0.27
CA PRO A 212 -7.28 -11.59 0.77
C PRO A 212 -7.31 -11.01 2.19
N ALA A 213 -6.91 -9.75 2.37
CA ALA A 213 -6.90 -9.07 3.66
C ALA A 213 -8.09 -8.12 3.89
N ALA A 214 -9.20 -8.25 3.15
CA ALA A 214 -10.32 -7.29 3.15
C ALA A 214 -10.81 -6.89 4.55
N ALA A 215 -10.96 -7.85 5.47
CA ALA A 215 -11.41 -7.55 6.85
C ALA A 215 -10.43 -6.64 7.62
N ARG A 216 -9.11 -6.86 7.46
CA ARG A 216 -8.07 -6.03 8.07
C ARG A 216 -8.05 -4.63 7.43
N ILE A 217 -8.15 -4.57 6.11
CA ILE A 217 -8.15 -3.31 5.35
C ILE A 217 -9.34 -2.43 5.75
N ALA A 218 -10.55 -3.02 5.79
CA ALA A 218 -11.75 -2.33 6.24
C ALA A 218 -11.62 -1.82 7.68
N ARG A 219 -11.03 -2.62 8.57
CA ARG A 219 -10.74 -2.23 9.96
C ARG A 219 -9.78 -1.05 10.03
N ASP A 220 -8.66 -1.09 9.31
CA ASP A 220 -7.66 -0.01 9.33
C ASP A 220 -8.25 1.31 8.82
N ALA A 221 -9.01 1.25 7.72
CA ALA A 221 -9.70 2.41 7.16
C ALA A 221 -10.78 2.98 8.10
N PHE A 222 -11.55 2.11 8.76
CA PHE A 222 -12.53 2.51 9.79
C PHE A 222 -11.84 3.16 11.01
N VAL A 223 -10.73 2.59 11.48
CA VAL A 223 -9.96 3.16 12.60
C VAL A 223 -9.45 4.56 12.27
N LEU A 224 -9.06 4.83 11.01
CA LEU A 224 -8.62 6.17 10.62
C LEU A 224 -9.79 7.16 10.63
N MET A 225 -10.99 6.75 10.20
CA MET A 225 -12.20 7.58 10.33
C MET A 225 -12.49 7.92 11.80
N ASP A 226 -12.45 6.94 12.71
CA ASP A 226 -12.66 7.19 14.16
C ASP A 226 -11.58 8.10 14.75
N ALA A 227 -10.32 7.89 14.36
CA ALA A 227 -9.20 8.72 14.81
C ALA A 227 -9.35 10.19 14.39
N LEU A 228 -10.01 10.44 13.26
CA LEU A 228 -10.32 11.77 12.74
C LEU A 228 -11.66 12.32 13.26
N GLY A 229 -12.40 11.54 14.08
CA GLY A 229 -13.71 11.93 14.60
C GLY A 229 -14.82 11.94 13.55
N LEU A 230 -14.66 11.16 12.47
CA LEU A 230 -15.59 11.10 11.35
C LEU A 230 -16.50 9.87 11.45
N ASP A 231 -17.81 10.04 11.22
CA ASP A 231 -18.74 8.91 11.18
C ASP A 231 -18.58 8.10 9.88
N ALA A 232 -17.87 6.98 9.99
CA ALA A 232 -17.67 6.05 8.86
C ALA A 232 -18.98 5.48 8.29
N ASN A 233 -20.11 5.57 9.01
CA ASN A 233 -21.41 5.12 8.54
C ASN A 233 -22.16 6.18 7.72
N ASP A 234 -21.71 7.44 7.71
CA ASP A 234 -22.31 8.49 6.90
C ASP A 234 -22.05 8.21 5.41
N ARG A 235 -23.11 7.86 4.69
CA ARG A 235 -23.11 7.56 3.25
C ARG A 235 -23.82 8.64 2.44
N GLU A 236 -24.31 9.69 3.10
CA GLU A 236 -25.05 10.74 2.43
C GLU A 236 -24.11 11.46 1.46
N ALA A 237 -24.52 11.57 0.19
CA ALA A 237 -23.73 12.19 -0.88
C ALA A 237 -24.27 13.60 -1.20
N SER A 238 -24.77 14.28 -0.18
CA SER A 238 -25.31 15.63 -0.24
C SER A 238 -24.98 16.37 1.05
N GLY A 239 -24.84 17.69 0.98
CA GLY A 239 -24.65 18.54 2.14
C GLY A 239 -23.25 18.48 2.77
N GLY A 240 -22.58 19.63 2.82
CA GLY A 240 -21.33 19.80 3.55
C GLY A 240 -20.16 18.95 3.03
N SER A 241 -19.07 18.92 3.81
CA SER A 241 -17.81 18.30 3.42
C SER A 241 -17.86 16.77 3.41
N SER A 242 -18.58 16.09 4.33
CA SER A 242 -18.76 14.63 4.24
C SER A 242 -19.56 14.25 3.00
N GLY A 243 -20.64 14.99 2.72
CA GLY A 243 -21.45 14.84 1.51
C GLY A 243 -20.63 14.97 0.24
N LEU A 244 -19.77 16.00 0.16
CA LEU A 244 -18.86 16.18 -0.97
C LEU A 244 -17.88 15.01 -1.12
N GLY A 245 -17.27 14.54 -0.03
CA GLY A 245 -16.37 13.39 -0.07
C GLY A 245 -17.03 12.10 -0.54
N ASN A 246 -18.24 11.80 -0.06
CA ASN A 246 -19.04 10.66 -0.51
C ASN A 246 -19.42 10.80 -1.99
N HIS A 247 -19.80 12.00 -2.44
CA HIS A 247 -20.09 12.29 -3.86
C HIS A 247 -18.88 12.04 -4.76
N ILE A 248 -17.72 12.59 -4.40
CA ILE A 248 -16.46 12.38 -5.12
C ILE A 248 -16.16 10.88 -5.21
N ALA A 249 -16.23 10.13 -4.10
CA ALA A 249 -16.01 8.70 -4.14
C ALA A 249 -16.94 7.95 -5.10
N ASN A 250 -18.23 8.29 -5.08
CA ASN A 250 -19.21 7.69 -5.99
C ASN A 250 -18.84 7.96 -7.46
N CYS A 251 -18.39 9.17 -7.77
CA CYS A 251 -17.89 9.50 -9.11
C CYS A 251 -16.68 8.65 -9.51
N TYR A 252 -15.65 8.55 -8.67
CA TYR A 252 -14.43 7.79 -8.99
C TYR A 252 -14.67 6.28 -9.06
N ILE A 253 -15.62 5.76 -8.28
CA ILE A 253 -16.08 4.37 -8.39
C ILE A 253 -16.79 4.15 -9.74
N ALA A 254 -17.74 5.01 -10.09
CA ALA A 254 -18.48 4.92 -11.35
C ALA A 254 -17.57 5.08 -12.57
N PHE A 255 -16.69 6.09 -12.57
CA PHE A 255 -15.65 6.29 -13.56
C PHE A 255 -14.79 5.04 -13.72
N GLY A 256 -14.33 4.48 -12.60
CA GLY A 256 -13.50 3.29 -12.62
C GLY A 256 -14.17 2.03 -13.18
N LEU A 257 -15.49 1.91 -13.07
CA LEU A 257 -16.23 0.80 -13.69
C LEU A 257 -16.33 0.95 -15.22
N ALA A 258 -16.10 2.16 -15.74
CA ALA A 258 -16.25 2.50 -17.15
C ALA A 258 -14.92 2.84 -17.87
N ASP A 259 -13.81 2.96 -17.14
CA ASP A 259 -12.52 3.45 -17.67
C ASP A 259 -11.74 2.48 -18.56
N GLY A 260 -12.28 1.29 -18.84
CA GLY A 260 -11.65 0.26 -19.67
C GLY A 260 -10.95 -0.86 -18.89
N ALA A 261 -10.67 -0.69 -17.58
CA ALA A 261 -9.90 -1.65 -16.77
C ALA A 261 -10.57 -3.01 -16.55
N ASN A 262 -11.87 -3.14 -16.84
CA ASN A 262 -12.66 -4.35 -16.59
C ASN A 262 -12.85 -4.71 -15.12
N GLU A 263 -12.88 -3.71 -14.24
CA GLU A 263 -12.95 -3.93 -12.80
C GLU A 263 -14.11 -4.83 -12.34
N ALA A 264 -15.30 -4.68 -12.93
CA ALA A 264 -16.48 -5.48 -12.57
C ALA A 264 -16.30 -7.00 -12.80
N ASN A 265 -15.33 -7.40 -13.62
CA ASN A 265 -14.99 -8.79 -13.92
C ASN A 265 -13.58 -9.14 -13.41
N ASP A 266 -13.15 -8.53 -12.31
CA ASP A 266 -11.83 -8.74 -11.69
C ASP A 266 -10.66 -8.56 -12.67
N TYR A 267 -10.76 -7.54 -13.53
CA TYR A 267 -9.72 -7.16 -14.48
C TYR A 267 -9.35 -8.27 -15.49
N ALA A 268 -10.24 -9.25 -15.68
CA ALA A 268 -9.99 -10.39 -16.54
C ALA A 268 -9.72 -9.98 -18.00
N ASN A 269 -8.87 -10.75 -18.68
CA ASN A 269 -8.57 -10.59 -20.10
C ASN A 269 -9.82 -10.83 -20.93
N ARG A 270 -10.06 -9.99 -21.94
CA ARG A 270 -11.24 -10.10 -22.82
C ARG A 270 -10.90 -10.70 -24.18
N VAL A 271 -9.68 -10.46 -24.66
CA VAL A 271 -9.23 -10.79 -26.02
C VAL A 271 -7.91 -11.55 -25.99
N TYR A 272 -7.00 -11.22 -25.08
CA TYR A 272 -5.68 -11.83 -25.03
C TYR A 272 -5.77 -13.33 -24.70
N VAL A 273 -5.05 -14.14 -25.47
CA VAL A 273 -4.83 -15.56 -25.21
C VAL A 273 -3.35 -15.87 -25.50
N ALA A 274 -2.69 -16.56 -24.58
CA ALA A 274 -1.30 -16.96 -24.76
C ALA A 274 -1.16 -17.93 -25.96
N VAL A 275 -0.15 -17.71 -26.78
CA VAL A 275 0.15 -18.58 -27.93
C VAL A 275 0.87 -19.85 -27.49
N ASN A 276 1.78 -19.72 -26.52
CA ASN A 276 2.56 -20.83 -26.03
C ASN A 276 1.82 -21.58 -24.90
N PRO A 277 1.89 -22.92 -24.88
CA PRO A 277 1.44 -23.69 -23.72
C PRO A 277 2.33 -23.42 -22.51
N PRO A 278 1.83 -23.59 -21.27
CA PRO A 278 2.61 -23.33 -20.06
C PRO A 278 3.92 -24.13 -20.00
N LEU A 279 5.01 -23.47 -19.63
CA LEU A 279 6.29 -24.11 -19.34
C LEU A 279 6.24 -24.71 -17.94
N ARG A 280 6.82 -25.91 -17.79
CA ARG A 280 7.03 -26.61 -16.51
C ARG A 280 8.51 -26.54 -16.13
N PRO A 281 8.96 -25.55 -15.33
CA PRO A 281 10.37 -25.41 -14.97
C PRO A 281 10.93 -26.58 -14.16
N ASP A 282 10.06 -27.39 -13.55
CA ASP A 282 10.41 -28.63 -12.86
C ASP A 282 10.79 -29.78 -13.82
N ARG A 283 10.61 -29.59 -15.13
CA ARG A 283 10.96 -30.57 -16.17
C ARG A 283 12.12 -30.06 -17.03
N PRO A 284 12.98 -30.97 -17.54
CA PRO A 284 14.09 -30.56 -18.41
C PRO A 284 13.61 -30.01 -19.77
N GLY A 285 14.11 -28.82 -20.13
CA GLY A 285 13.94 -28.21 -21.45
C GLY A 285 12.55 -27.60 -21.69
N ASN A 286 12.32 -27.18 -22.93
CA ASN A 286 11.07 -26.54 -23.38
C ASN A 286 10.62 -27.10 -24.74
N PRO A 287 10.27 -28.40 -24.84
CA PRO A 287 9.97 -29.05 -26.11
C PRO A 287 8.63 -28.60 -26.73
N ASP A 288 7.73 -28.05 -25.92
CA ASP A 288 6.34 -27.74 -26.31
C ASP A 288 6.14 -26.27 -26.73
N ILE A 289 7.20 -25.45 -26.73
CA ILE A 289 7.12 -24.06 -27.19
C ILE A 289 6.70 -24.00 -28.67
N VAL A 290 5.71 -23.17 -28.95
CA VAL A 290 5.15 -22.99 -30.30
C VAL A 290 5.81 -21.81 -31.00
N ASP A 291 5.99 -20.69 -30.30
CA ASP A 291 6.59 -19.46 -30.82
C ASP A 291 7.66 -18.92 -29.85
N ARG A 292 8.92 -18.91 -30.33
CA ARG A 292 10.11 -18.48 -29.60
C ARG A 292 10.25 -16.97 -29.43
N ASN A 293 9.30 -16.18 -29.94
CA ASN A 293 9.28 -14.73 -29.74
C ASN A 293 8.09 -14.28 -28.90
N ARG A 294 7.25 -15.21 -28.45
CA ARG A 294 6.02 -14.92 -27.71
C ARG A 294 6.12 -15.36 -26.26
N TRP A 295 5.42 -14.66 -25.37
CA TRP A 295 5.37 -14.98 -23.95
C TRP A 295 4.90 -16.41 -23.73
N GLN A 296 5.46 -17.06 -22.72
CA GLN A 296 5.06 -18.38 -22.27
C GLN A 296 4.70 -18.32 -20.79
N PRO A 297 3.47 -18.72 -20.40
CA PRO A 297 3.10 -18.79 -19.00
C PRO A 297 3.91 -19.87 -18.28
N LEU A 298 4.05 -19.75 -16.96
CA LEU A 298 4.73 -20.75 -16.13
C LEU A 298 3.71 -21.56 -15.33
N GLU A 299 3.80 -22.87 -15.38
CA GLU A 299 3.06 -23.79 -14.52
C GLU A 299 4.00 -24.29 -13.43
N LEU A 300 3.83 -23.74 -12.22
CA LEU A 300 4.56 -24.14 -11.03
C LEU A 300 3.71 -25.09 -10.18
N PRO A 301 4.29 -26.07 -9.48
CA PRO A 301 3.54 -26.92 -8.53
C PRO A 301 2.82 -26.11 -7.45
N GLN A 302 3.42 -24.98 -7.06
CA GLN A 302 2.84 -23.98 -6.18
C GLN A 302 3.25 -22.62 -6.73
N PHE A 303 2.26 -21.76 -6.99
CA PHE A 303 2.49 -20.36 -7.31
C PHE A 303 2.22 -19.52 -6.07
N ILE A 304 3.16 -18.66 -5.72
CA ILE A 304 3.01 -17.63 -4.69
C ILE A 304 3.27 -16.32 -5.41
N ASP A 305 2.34 -15.38 -5.32
CA ASP A 305 2.53 -14.06 -5.92
C ASP A 305 3.56 -13.21 -5.15
N GLN A 306 3.87 -12.03 -5.68
CA GLN A 306 4.86 -11.14 -5.07
C GLN A 306 4.46 -10.69 -3.65
N ALA A 307 3.16 -10.66 -3.34
CA ALA A 307 2.64 -10.28 -2.02
C ALA A 307 2.48 -11.50 -1.08
N GLY A 308 3.04 -12.67 -1.44
CA GLY A 308 3.01 -13.86 -0.59
C GLY A 308 1.71 -14.66 -0.65
N ASN A 309 0.77 -14.34 -1.54
CA ASN A 309 -0.50 -15.04 -1.64
C ASN A 309 -0.38 -16.28 -2.54
N PRO A 310 -0.88 -17.46 -2.11
CA PRO A 310 -0.99 -18.61 -2.99
C PRO A 310 -1.94 -18.33 -4.15
N VAL A 311 -1.49 -18.56 -5.39
CA VAL A 311 -2.32 -18.45 -6.60
C VAL A 311 -2.58 -19.85 -7.14
N ALA A 312 -3.83 -20.13 -7.47
CA ALA A 312 -4.23 -21.42 -8.01
C ALA A 312 -3.98 -21.48 -9.52
N GLY A 313 -3.42 -22.60 -9.99
CA GLY A 313 -3.27 -22.89 -11.41
C GLY A 313 -2.14 -22.10 -12.09
N VAL A 314 -2.27 -21.98 -13.41
CA VAL A 314 -1.34 -21.22 -14.24
C VAL A 314 -1.85 -19.78 -14.30
N PRO A 315 -1.06 -18.79 -13.86
CA PRO A 315 -1.50 -17.40 -13.90
C PRO A 315 -1.64 -16.92 -15.34
N ASP A 316 -2.73 -16.21 -15.60
CA ASP A 316 -2.90 -15.46 -16.84
C ASP A 316 -1.93 -14.29 -16.91
N PHE A 317 -1.74 -13.75 -18.11
CA PHE A 317 -1.08 -12.46 -18.26
C PHE A 317 -1.96 -11.40 -17.57
N VAL A 318 -1.45 -10.79 -16.50
CA VAL A 318 -2.10 -9.66 -15.82
C VAL A 318 -2.10 -8.41 -16.70
N GLY A 319 -3.30 -7.99 -17.12
CA GLY A 319 -3.54 -6.71 -17.81
C GLY A 319 -2.89 -6.51 -19.21
N PRO A 320 -2.73 -7.51 -20.10
CA PRO A 320 -2.20 -7.29 -21.46
C PRO A 320 -2.97 -6.20 -22.22
N GLU A 321 -4.25 -6.00 -21.93
CA GLU A 321 -5.12 -5.04 -22.61
C GLU A 321 -5.11 -3.64 -21.97
N TRP A 322 -4.22 -3.37 -21.01
CA TRP A 322 -4.24 -2.14 -20.19
C TRP A 322 -4.02 -0.84 -20.98
N GLY A 323 -3.53 -0.92 -22.22
CA GLY A 323 -3.37 0.25 -23.10
C GLY A 323 -4.66 1.01 -23.40
N SER A 324 -5.81 0.35 -23.22
CA SER A 324 -7.15 0.93 -23.43
C SER A 324 -7.76 1.55 -22.18
N VAL A 325 -7.07 1.52 -21.04
CA VAL A 325 -7.53 2.18 -19.81
C VAL A 325 -7.42 3.70 -19.96
N HIS A 326 -8.40 4.45 -19.45
CA HIS A 326 -8.41 5.91 -19.49
C HIS A 326 -7.18 6.47 -18.77
N SER A 327 -6.38 7.26 -19.48
CA SER A 327 -5.13 7.85 -18.99
C SER A 327 -5.35 9.10 -18.14
N PHE A 328 -4.32 9.48 -17.39
CA PHE A 328 -4.26 10.74 -16.67
C PHE A 328 -3.85 11.89 -17.59
N ALA A 329 -2.69 11.78 -18.24
CA ALA A 329 -2.08 12.84 -19.04
C ALA A 329 -1.61 12.37 -20.44
N LEU A 330 -1.62 11.06 -20.74
CA LEU A 330 -1.37 10.57 -22.10
C LEU A 330 -2.45 11.07 -23.06
N ASP A 331 -2.03 11.67 -24.18
CA ASP A 331 -2.92 12.05 -25.28
C ASP A 331 -3.35 10.80 -26.07
N PRO A 332 -4.64 10.38 -26.00
CA PRO A 332 -5.10 9.19 -26.71
C PRO A 332 -4.99 9.31 -28.22
N SER A 333 -4.93 10.53 -28.77
CA SER A 333 -4.76 10.77 -30.20
C SER A 333 -3.33 10.53 -30.68
N ALA A 334 -2.36 10.57 -29.77
CA ALA A 334 -0.95 10.26 -30.05
C ALA A 334 -0.66 8.75 -29.99
N ALA A 335 -1.60 7.92 -29.51
CA ALA A 335 -1.44 6.48 -29.43
C ALA A 335 -1.39 5.84 -30.82
N THR A 336 -0.49 4.86 -31.00
CA THR A 336 -0.46 4.03 -32.20
C THR A 336 -1.54 2.96 -32.11
N ARG A 337 -2.49 2.99 -33.05
CA ARG A 337 -3.57 2.00 -33.14
C ARG A 337 -3.11 0.79 -33.93
N ARG A 338 -3.29 -0.39 -33.36
CA ARG A 338 -3.02 -1.69 -33.99
C ARG A 338 -4.24 -2.60 -33.85
N GLU A 339 -4.31 -3.62 -34.69
CA GLU A 339 -5.39 -4.61 -34.63
C GLU A 339 -4.79 -6.02 -34.57
N ARG A 340 -5.28 -6.84 -33.64
CA ARG A 340 -4.98 -8.28 -33.57
C ARG A 340 -6.18 -9.03 -33.06
N ASN A 341 -6.54 -10.11 -33.75
CA ASN A 341 -7.69 -10.97 -33.43
C ASN A 341 -9.03 -10.21 -33.37
N GLY A 342 -9.21 -9.20 -34.22
CA GLY A 342 -10.44 -8.40 -34.28
C GLY A 342 -10.62 -7.41 -33.13
N ALA A 343 -9.58 -7.15 -32.34
CA ALA A 343 -9.58 -6.12 -31.31
C ALA A 343 -8.53 -5.04 -31.61
N GLU A 344 -8.89 -3.79 -31.27
CA GLU A 344 -7.97 -2.66 -31.28
C GLU A 344 -7.04 -2.70 -30.07
N TRP A 345 -5.77 -2.37 -30.30
CA TRP A 345 -4.73 -2.19 -29.29
C TRP A 345 -4.20 -0.77 -29.41
N LEU A 346 -4.23 -0.03 -28.30
CA LEU A 346 -3.71 1.33 -28.21
C LEU A 346 -2.32 1.29 -27.59
N LEU A 347 -1.28 1.57 -28.39
CA LEU A 347 0.11 1.56 -27.95
C LEU A 347 0.57 2.99 -27.67
N HIS A 348 0.99 3.25 -26.44
CA HIS A 348 1.50 4.57 -26.03
C HIS A 348 3.02 4.54 -25.97
N HIS A 349 3.66 5.62 -26.42
CA HIS A 349 5.12 5.73 -26.48
C HIS A 349 5.82 4.53 -27.16
N ASP A 350 5.25 4.00 -28.23
CA ASP A 350 5.73 2.80 -28.92
C ASP A 350 7.13 3.00 -29.55
N PRO A 351 8.20 2.34 -29.03
CA PRO A 351 9.53 2.40 -29.61
C PRO A 351 9.73 1.44 -30.79
N GLY A 352 8.72 0.62 -31.11
CA GLY A 352 8.83 -0.48 -32.07
C GLY A 352 9.08 -1.83 -31.41
N ALA A 353 9.07 -2.89 -32.24
CA ALA A 353 9.19 -4.26 -31.77
C ALA A 353 10.60 -4.56 -31.21
N PRO A 354 10.70 -5.35 -30.12
CA PRO A 354 11.98 -5.85 -29.64
C PRO A 354 12.65 -6.79 -30.65
N PRO A 355 13.98 -7.01 -30.56
CA PRO A 355 14.70 -8.00 -31.37
C PRO A 355 14.07 -9.39 -31.28
N THR A 356 14.08 -10.16 -32.37
CA THR A 356 13.52 -11.54 -32.39
C THR A 356 14.60 -12.56 -32.76
N ILE A 357 14.39 -13.83 -32.40
CA ILE A 357 15.40 -14.90 -32.60
C ILE A 357 15.76 -15.13 -34.08
N ASP A 358 14.79 -14.91 -34.98
CA ASP A 358 14.94 -15.08 -36.44
C ASP A 358 14.96 -13.73 -37.19
N GLY A 359 14.98 -12.60 -36.46
CA GLY A 359 14.95 -11.26 -37.02
C GLY A 359 16.32 -10.73 -37.44
N HIS A 360 16.33 -9.55 -38.05
CA HIS A 360 17.59 -8.86 -38.42
C HIS A 360 18.48 -8.52 -37.21
N LEU A 361 17.89 -8.37 -36.01
CA LEU A 361 18.58 -8.16 -34.74
C LEU A 361 18.77 -9.46 -33.93
N ALA A 362 18.78 -10.62 -34.58
CA ALA A 362 18.90 -11.92 -33.90
C ALA A 362 20.17 -12.07 -33.06
N GLU A 363 21.28 -11.41 -33.44
CA GLU A 363 22.49 -11.39 -32.61
C GLU A 363 22.29 -10.59 -31.33
N ILE A 364 21.59 -9.45 -31.40
CA ILE A 364 21.23 -8.68 -30.20
C ILE A 364 20.28 -9.47 -29.31
N TYR A 365 19.31 -10.18 -29.90
CA TYR A 365 18.45 -11.11 -29.16
C TYR A 365 19.28 -12.14 -28.37
N ARG A 366 20.21 -12.82 -29.04
CA ARG A 366 21.10 -13.83 -28.41
C ARG A 366 21.97 -13.23 -27.33
N TRP A 367 22.57 -12.08 -27.62
CA TRP A 367 23.43 -11.36 -26.67
C TRP A 367 22.65 -10.95 -25.42
N ALA A 368 21.46 -10.36 -25.55
CA ALA A 368 20.65 -9.91 -24.42
C ALA A 368 20.18 -11.08 -23.53
N HIS A 369 19.82 -12.23 -24.12
CA HIS A 369 19.49 -13.43 -23.33
C HIS A 369 20.73 -14.03 -22.65
N THR A 370 21.88 -13.98 -23.31
CA THR A 370 23.16 -14.41 -22.72
C THR A 370 23.56 -13.51 -21.54
N LEU A 371 23.33 -12.19 -21.65
CA LEU A 371 23.60 -11.21 -20.61
C LEU A 371 22.90 -11.59 -19.29
N VAL A 372 21.65 -12.03 -19.35
CA VAL A 372 20.89 -12.48 -18.17
C VAL A 372 21.59 -13.66 -17.47
N ALA A 373 22.05 -14.66 -18.23
CA ALA A 373 22.75 -15.81 -17.66
C ALA A 373 24.12 -15.43 -17.07
N VAL A 374 24.89 -14.57 -17.76
CA VAL A 374 26.19 -14.10 -17.28
C VAL A 374 26.02 -13.27 -16.01
N TRP A 375 25.12 -12.29 -16.00
CA TRP A 375 24.90 -11.43 -14.83
C TRP A 375 24.24 -12.16 -13.67
N SER A 376 23.45 -13.21 -13.92
CA SER A 376 22.96 -14.10 -12.86
C SER A 376 24.11 -14.80 -12.12
N SER A 377 25.23 -15.09 -12.78
CA SER A 377 26.41 -15.65 -12.10
C SER A 377 27.03 -14.68 -11.08
N HIS A 378 26.82 -13.37 -11.24
CA HIS A 378 27.30 -12.35 -10.30
C HIS A 378 26.57 -12.40 -8.96
N LEU A 379 25.43 -13.09 -8.85
CA LEU A 379 24.69 -13.27 -7.59
C LEU A 379 25.40 -14.25 -6.63
N SER A 380 26.44 -14.95 -7.08
CA SER A 380 27.16 -15.90 -6.23
C SER A 380 27.88 -15.17 -5.09
N PRO A 381 27.72 -15.59 -3.81
CA PRO A 381 28.52 -15.05 -2.72
C PRO A 381 30.01 -15.41 -2.87
N ASP A 382 30.34 -16.42 -3.68
CA ASP A 382 31.69 -16.88 -3.96
C ASP A 382 32.32 -16.19 -5.19
N ASP A 383 31.65 -15.19 -5.77
CA ASP A 383 32.14 -14.44 -6.95
C ASP A 383 33.50 -13.73 -6.71
N GLY A 384 33.79 -13.37 -5.45
CA GLY A 384 35.09 -12.82 -5.04
C GLY A 384 35.39 -11.39 -5.52
N VAL A 385 34.46 -10.75 -6.24
CA VAL A 385 34.59 -9.37 -6.71
C VAL A 385 34.08 -8.38 -5.65
N MET A 386 34.86 -7.34 -5.39
CA MET A 386 34.46 -6.21 -4.57
C MET A 386 34.10 -5.02 -5.47
N VAL A 387 33.00 -4.34 -5.15
CA VAL A 387 32.54 -3.14 -5.86
C VAL A 387 32.40 -1.97 -4.89
N ASP A 388 32.74 -0.76 -5.35
CA ASP A 388 32.44 0.47 -4.62
C ASP A 388 31.02 0.92 -4.96
N ILE A 389 30.13 0.89 -3.97
CA ILE A 389 28.73 1.28 -4.13
C ILE A 389 28.47 2.73 -3.67
N SER A 390 29.53 3.49 -3.38
CA SER A 390 29.37 4.90 -3.05
C SER A 390 28.83 5.68 -4.26
N PRO A 391 28.17 6.83 -4.04
CA PRO A 391 27.73 7.68 -5.15
C PRO A 391 28.88 8.13 -6.07
N ALA A 392 30.15 8.01 -5.68
CA ALA A 392 31.29 8.34 -6.54
C ALA A 392 31.48 7.35 -7.70
N SER A 393 30.97 6.12 -7.60
CA SER A 393 31.33 5.03 -8.52
C SER A 393 30.14 4.44 -9.27
N VAL A 394 28.90 4.79 -8.90
CA VAL A 394 27.67 4.20 -9.48
C VAL A 394 26.75 5.26 -10.08
N GLY A 395 26.19 4.99 -11.25
CA GLY A 395 25.20 5.84 -11.92
C GLY A 395 25.82 7.05 -12.63
N ASN A 396 25.02 8.11 -12.82
CA ASN A 396 25.42 9.30 -13.61
C ASN A 396 25.85 8.95 -15.06
N VAL A 397 25.05 8.11 -15.72
CA VAL A 397 25.18 7.83 -17.16
C VAL A 397 25.02 9.12 -17.96
N GLN A 398 25.98 9.40 -18.85
CA GLN A 398 26.01 10.65 -19.63
C GLN A 398 25.20 10.57 -20.93
N ALA A 399 25.05 9.38 -21.50
CA ALA A 399 24.28 9.13 -22.70
C ALA A 399 23.75 7.70 -22.68
N TYR A 400 22.50 7.52 -23.09
CA TYR A 400 21.86 6.22 -23.21
C TYR A 400 21.91 5.70 -24.66
N PRO A 401 21.87 4.38 -24.88
CA PRO A 401 21.76 3.79 -26.21
C PRO A 401 20.57 4.36 -26.99
N ALA A 402 20.78 4.73 -28.25
CA ALA A 402 19.69 5.20 -29.12
C ALA A 402 19.06 4.04 -29.90
N THR A 403 19.83 2.97 -30.14
CA THR A 403 19.40 1.78 -30.87
C THR A 403 19.76 0.50 -30.13
N PHE A 404 19.13 -0.62 -30.51
CA PHE A 404 19.46 -1.93 -29.96
C PHE A 404 20.92 -2.36 -30.22
N ASP A 405 21.49 -1.96 -31.36
CA ASP A 405 22.88 -2.29 -31.73
C ASP A 405 23.92 -1.59 -30.84
N ASP A 406 23.55 -0.52 -30.14
CA ASP A 406 24.45 0.20 -29.23
C ASP A 406 24.58 -0.47 -27.86
N HIS A 407 23.66 -1.37 -27.49
CA HIS A 407 23.60 -1.97 -26.15
C HIS A 407 24.84 -2.81 -25.79
N PRO A 408 25.42 -3.63 -26.69
CA PRO A 408 26.65 -4.37 -26.40
C PRO A 408 27.87 -3.50 -26.09
N ALA A 409 27.89 -2.25 -26.55
CA ALA A 409 28.94 -1.29 -26.21
C ALA A 409 28.64 -0.53 -24.91
N PHE A 410 27.37 -0.46 -24.51
CA PHE A 410 26.93 0.24 -23.30
C PHE A 410 27.08 -0.61 -22.04
N PHE A 411 26.68 -1.88 -22.09
CA PHE A 411 26.77 -2.78 -20.93
C PHE A 411 28.06 -3.60 -20.97
N ASP A 412 28.78 -3.67 -19.85
CA ASP A 412 29.87 -4.63 -19.71
C ASP A 412 29.30 -6.04 -19.50
N LEU A 413 29.38 -6.87 -20.54
CA LEU A 413 28.85 -8.23 -20.52
C LEU A 413 29.47 -9.08 -19.40
N ILE A 414 30.78 -8.95 -19.15
CA ILE A 414 31.52 -9.86 -18.25
C ILE A 414 31.68 -9.27 -16.85
N ALA A 415 32.07 -8.00 -16.73
CA ALA A 415 32.25 -7.36 -15.43
C ALA A 415 30.92 -6.86 -14.84
N GLY A 416 29.88 -6.71 -15.68
CA GLY A 416 28.63 -6.07 -15.29
C GLY A 416 28.76 -4.55 -15.18
N GLY A 417 27.61 -3.87 -15.20
CA GLY A 417 27.53 -2.42 -15.09
C GLY A 417 27.40 -1.70 -16.43
N ASP A 418 27.42 -0.38 -16.33
CA ASP A 418 27.19 0.60 -17.40
C ASP A 418 28.29 1.69 -17.38
N PRO A 419 28.35 2.64 -18.32
CA PRO A 419 29.44 3.62 -18.41
C PRO A 419 29.24 4.81 -17.47
N GLY A 420 28.38 4.68 -16.46
CA GLY A 420 28.16 5.66 -15.41
C GLY A 420 29.44 6.03 -14.67
N THR A 421 29.61 7.32 -14.41
CA THR A 421 30.83 7.87 -13.79
C THR A 421 30.64 8.24 -12.32
N GLY A 422 29.45 8.04 -11.78
CA GLY A 422 29.07 8.50 -10.44
C GLY A 422 29.19 10.02 -10.25
N ARG A 423 29.25 10.44 -9.01
CA ARG A 423 29.34 11.83 -8.53
C ARG A 423 30.57 11.95 -7.62
N ALA A 424 31.65 12.51 -8.13
CA ALA A 424 32.92 12.56 -7.38
C ALA A 424 32.85 13.35 -6.06
N VAL A 425 31.91 14.29 -5.92
CA VAL A 425 31.82 15.21 -4.77
C VAL A 425 30.43 15.17 -4.16
N ASN A 426 30.38 15.08 -2.84
CA ASN A 426 29.15 15.23 -2.07
C ASN A 426 28.71 16.70 -2.06
N PRO A 427 27.51 17.04 -2.57
CA PRO A 427 27.08 18.42 -2.71
C PRO A 427 26.82 19.14 -1.37
N VAL A 428 26.62 18.39 -0.28
CA VAL A 428 26.37 18.93 1.06
C VAL A 428 27.68 19.22 1.79
N THR A 429 28.64 18.30 1.74
CA THR A 429 29.91 18.44 2.47
C THR A 429 31.02 19.11 1.66
N GLY A 430 30.91 19.10 0.32
CA GLY A 430 31.97 19.55 -0.59
C GLY A 430 33.18 18.61 -0.65
N ALA A 431 33.16 17.49 0.07
CA ALA A 431 34.23 16.49 0.08
C ALA A 431 33.94 15.35 -0.92
N PRO A 432 34.97 14.60 -1.36
CA PRO A 432 34.77 13.34 -2.07
C PRO A 432 33.95 12.34 -1.24
N TYR A 433 33.20 11.46 -1.90
CA TYR A 433 32.60 10.32 -1.19
C TYR A 433 33.70 9.32 -0.80
N GLU A 434 33.62 8.84 0.44
CA GLU A 434 34.45 7.71 0.88
C GLU A 434 33.99 6.41 0.18
N PRO A 435 34.92 5.57 -0.30
CA PRO A 435 34.57 4.30 -0.93
C PRO A 435 33.77 3.39 0.01
N GLN A 436 32.73 2.77 -0.52
CA GLN A 436 31.88 1.80 0.17
C GLN A 436 32.04 0.45 -0.50
N LEU A 437 33.12 -0.25 -0.15
CA LEU A 437 33.47 -1.54 -0.78
C LEU A 437 32.64 -2.68 -0.19
N VAL A 438 31.87 -3.35 -1.04
CA VAL A 438 31.05 -4.52 -0.69
C VAL A 438 31.24 -5.66 -1.69
N PRO A 439 30.99 -6.93 -1.31
CA PRO A 439 30.98 -8.04 -2.26
C PRO A 439 29.89 -7.84 -3.32
N ARG A 440 30.23 -8.01 -4.61
CA ARG A 440 29.29 -7.84 -5.73
C ARG A 440 28.11 -8.79 -5.63
N GLY A 441 28.35 -10.05 -5.22
CA GLY A 441 27.29 -11.04 -5.02
C GLY A 441 26.26 -10.64 -3.98
N ASP A 442 26.70 -10.13 -2.84
CA ASP A 442 25.80 -9.67 -1.79
C ASP A 442 25.02 -8.43 -2.24
N TYR A 443 25.72 -7.46 -2.84
CA TYR A 443 25.09 -6.22 -3.31
C TYR A 443 24.04 -6.46 -4.38
N THR A 444 24.35 -7.25 -5.41
CA THR A 444 23.42 -7.51 -6.53
C THR A 444 22.19 -8.31 -6.09
N ARG A 445 22.33 -9.20 -5.09
CA ARG A 445 21.18 -9.89 -4.46
C ARG A 445 20.31 -8.91 -3.69
N VAL A 446 20.89 -8.07 -2.84
CA VAL A 446 20.14 -7.05 -2.09
C VAL A 446 19.44 -6.10 -3.05
N LEU A 447 20.12 -5.66 -4.12
CA LEU A 447 19.54 -4.79 -5.14
C LEU A 447 18.35 -5.44 -5.86
N ALA A 448 18.45 -6.73 -6.20
CA ALA A 448 17.36 -7.47 -6.83
C ALA A 448 16.14 -7.60 -5.90
N GLU A 449 16.36 -7.95 -4.64
CA GLU A 449 15.28 -8.07 -3.64
C GLU A 449 14.67 -6.72 -3.27
N PHE A 450 15.48 -5.66 -3.17
CA PHE A 450 15.03 -4.32 -2.80
C PHE A 450 13.98 -3.78 -3.79
N TRP A 451 14.21 -3.94 -5.10
CA TRP A 451 13.27 -3.49 -6.14
C TRP A 451 12.19 -4.52 -6.49
N ALA A 452 12.33 -5.76 -6.02
CA ALA A 452 11.28 -6.75 -6.06
C ALA A 452 10.31 -6.61 -4.87
N ASP A 453 10.60 -5.72 -3.92
CA ASP A 453 9.76 -5.35 -2.77
C ASP A 453 9.41 -6.49 -1.79
N GLY A 454 10.04 -7.66 -1.92
CA GLY A 454 9.84 -8.81 -1.03
C GLY A 454 8.37 -9.24 -0.86
N PRO A 455 8.04 -10.06 0.16
CA PRO A 455 6.67 -10.52 0.42
C PRO A 455 5.76 -9.46 1.06
N ASP A 456 6.32 -8.40 1.66
CA ASP A 456 5.57 -7.28 2.26
C ASP A 456 5.35 -6.12 1.25
N SER A 457 5.38 -6.46 -0.04
CA SER A 457 5.39 -5.54 -1.16
C SER A 457 4.11 -4.71 -1.29
N GLU A 458 4.27 -3.39 -1.47
CA GLU A 458 3.23 -2.49 -1.97
C GLU A 458 3.15 -2.49 -3.51
N THR A 459 3.80 -3.47 -4.14
CA THR A 459 4.17 -3.54 -5.56
C THR A 459 5.01 -2.33 -6.03
N PRO A 460 5.69 -2.42 -7.20
CA PRO A 460 6.59 -1.34 -7.63
C PRO A 460 5.94 0.06 -7.67
N PRO A 461 4.65 0.24 -8.07
CA PRO A 461 3.99 1.53 -7.96
C PRO A 461 3.87 2.06 -6.53
N GLY A 462 3.60 1.20 -5.54
CA GLY A 462 3.49 1.60 -4.14
C GLY A 462 4.84 1.93 -3.51
N HIS A 463 5.92 1.24 -3.90
CA HIS A 463 7.27 1.56 -3.43
C HIS A 463 7.66 3.02 -3.75
N TRP A 464 7.30 3.53 -4.93
CA TRP A 464 7.53 4.95 -5.25
C TRP A 464 6.83 5.92 -4.28
N PHE A 465 5.67 5.55 -3.75
CA PHE A 465 4.98 6.33 -2.73
C PHE A 465 5.67 6.22 -1.36
N VAL A 466 6.24 5.06 -1.02
CA VAL A 466 7.08 4.91 0.18
C VAL A 466 8.29 5.83 0.11
N ILE A 467 9.00 5.86 -1.04
CA ILE A 467 10.12 6.80 -1.26
C ILE A 467 9.64 8.24 -1.16
N LEU A 468 8.50 8.58 -1.78
CA LEU A 468 7.95 9.93 -1.70
C LEU A 468 7.63 10.31 -0.24
N ASN A 469 7.10 9.38 0.56
CA ASN A 469 6.83 9.61 1.97
C ASN A 469 8.12 9.87 2.75
N GLU A 470 9.16 9.05 2.55
CA GLU A 470 10.47 9.25 3.17
C GLU A 470 11.07 10.61 2.82
N VAL A 471 11.05 10.99 1.54
CA VAL A 471 11.52 12.31 1.08
C VAL A 471 10.68 13.43 1.69
N SER A 472 9.36 13.27 1.71
CA SER A 472 8.41 14.27 2.24
C SER A 472 8.60 14.53 3.73
N ASP A 473 8.96 13.49 4.48
CA ASP A 473 9.17 13.51 5.92
C ASP A 473 10.60 13.93 6.30
N HIS A 474 11.50 14.01 5.31
CA HIS A 474 12.90 14.37 5.54
C HIS A 474 13.01 15.84 6.01
N PRO A 475 13.72 16.13 7.12
CA PRO A 475 13.77 17.47 7.72
C PRO A 475 14.49 18.52 6.86
N LEU A 476 15.25 18.10 5.84
CA LEU A 476 15.88 19.00 4.88
C LEU A 476 15.00 19.34 3.66
N LEU A 477 13.83 18.71 3.52
CA LEU A 477 12.95 19.03 2.41
C LEU A 477 12.26 20.37 2.66
N GLU A 478 12.37 21.27 1.68
CA GLU A 478 11.46 22.41 1.57
C GLU A 478 10.27 22.01 0.69
N HIS A 479 9.06 22.00 1.25
CA HIS A 479 7.83 21.66 0.53
C HIS A 479 7.49 22.73 -0.52
N ARG A 480 8.13 22.67 -1.68
CA ARG A 480 7.93 23.59 -2.82
C ARG A 480 7.77 22.80 -4.11
N MET A 481 6.59 22.89 -4.72
CA MET A 481 6.36 22.22 -6.01
C MET A 481 7.24 22.83 -7.09
N GLY A 482 7.97 21.98 -7.83
CA GLY A 482 8.92 22.40 -8.86
C GLY A 482 10.16 23.14 -8.32
N GLY A 483 10.40 23.16 -7.00
CA GLY A 483 11.55 23.81 -6.38
C GLY A 483 11.48 25.35 -6.32
N GLY A 484 10.34 25.95 -6.66
CA GLY A 484 10.11 27.40 -6.62
C GLY A 484 8.79 27.77 -5.94
N GLY A 485 8.46 29.07 -5.92
CA GLY A 485 7.22 29.57 -5.31
C GLY A 485 7.26 29.58 -3.77
N PRO A 486 6.16 29.98 -3.09
CA PRO A 486 6.05 29.93 -1.63
C PRO A 486 6.08 28.47 -1.11
N PRO A 487 6.51 28.23 0.14
CA PRO A 487 6.44 26.90 0.73
C PRO A 487 4.97 26.52 0.93
N LEU A 488 4.64 25.27 0.64
CA LEU A 488 3.31 24.70 0.82
C LEU A 488 3.14 24.24 2.26
N ASP A 489 1.90 24.29 2.75
CA ASP A 489 1.56 23.58 3.97
C ASP A 489 1.60 22.06 3.75
N ARG A 490 1.65 21.30 4.85
CA ARG A 490 1.86 19.85 4.77
C ARG A 490 0.72 19.13 4.03
N LEU A 491 -0.53 19.54 4.21
CA LEU A 491 -1.65 18.91 3.53
C LEU A 491 -1.60 19.22 2.03
N GLU A 492 -1.37 20.47 1.65
CA GLU A 492 -1.25 20.87 0.25
C GLU A 492 -0.09 20.14 -0.46
N TRP A 493 1.07 20.02 0.20
CA TRP A 493 2.21 19.25 -0.32
C TRP A 493 1.82 17.80 -0.61
N ASP A 494 1.30 17.09 0.40
CA ASP A 494 0.97 15.66 0.28
C ASP A 494 -0.06 15.42 -0.84
N VAL A 495 -1.13 16.24 -0.87
CA VAL A 495 -2.18 16.14 -1.89
C VAL A 495 -1.62 16.31 -3.30
N LYS A 496 -0.83 17.37 -3.53
CA LYS A 496 -0.26 17.66 -4.87
C LYS A 496 0.81 16.64 -5.27
N ALA A 497 1.65 16.22 -4.33
CA ALA A 497 2.71 15.25 -4.59
C ALA A 497 2.14 13.87 -4.94
N TYR A 498 1.15 13.38 -4.18
CA TYR A 498 0.48 12.11 -4.49
C TYR A 498 -0.30 12.15 -5.80
N PHE A 499 -0.97 13.26 -6.10
CA PHE A 499 -1.68 13.40 -7.36
C PHE A 499 -0.74 13.33 -8.56
N ALA A 500 0.39 14.06 -8.49
CA ALA A 500 1.40 14.04 -9.53
C ALA A 500 2.06 12.66 -9.70
N LEU A 501 2.50 12.03 -8.60
CA LEU A 501 3.12 10.71 -8.64
C LEU A 501 2.15 9.61 -9.06
N GLY A 502 0.92 9.62 -8.51
CA GLY A 502 -0.12 8.66 -8.83
C GLY A 502 -0.48 8.70 -10.31
N GLY A 503 -0.71 9.90 -10.85
CA GLY A 503 -0.98 10.07 -12.28
C GLY A 503 0.17 9.57 -13.16
N ALA A 504 1.42 9.87 -12.78
CA ALA A 504 2.59 9.38 -13.49
C ALA A 504 2.73 7.85 -13.45
N MET A 505 2.45 7.21 -12.30
CA MET A 505 2.49 5.75 -12.18
C MET A 505 1.37 5.08 -12.98
N HIS A 506 0.17 5.67 -13.00
CA HIS A 506 -0.97 5.18 -13.79
C HIS A 506 -0.66 5.22 -15.29
N ASP A 507 -0.19 6.35 -15.80
CA ASP A 507 0.19 6.48 -17.21
C ASP A 507 1.39 5.61 -17.58
N SER A 508 2.36 5.45 -16.67
CA SER A 508 3.48 4.53 -16.86
C SER A 508 3.00 3.09 -16.98
N ALA A 509 2.01 2.67 -16.19
CA ALA A 509 1.39 1.36 -16.29
C ALA A 509 0.67 1.19 -17.63
N ILE A 510 -0.13 2.16 -18.07
CA ILE A 510 -0.82 2.14 -19.38
C ILE A 510 0.19 2.02 -20.51
N ALA A 511 1.21 2.87 -20.54
CA ALA A 511 2.22 2.85 -21.57
C ALA A 511 2.98 1.52 -21.59
N ALA A 512 3.53 1.08 -20.46
CA ALA A 512 4.30 -0.15 -20.39
C ALA A 512 3.47 -1.39 -20.74
N TRP A 513 2.24 -1.53 -20.21
CA TRP A 513 1.40 -2.70 -20.49
C TRP A 513 0.80 -2.68 -21.88
N SER A 514 0.56 -1.52 -22.49
CA SER A 514 0.15 -1.46 -23.89
C SER A 514 1.16 -2.15 -24.82
N LEU A 515 2.45 -1.90 -24.56
CA LEU A 515 3.55 -2.50 -25.33
C LEU A 515 3.76 -3.96 -24.95
N LYS A 516 3.73 -4.29 -23.66
CA LYS A 516 3.89 -5.69 -23.20
C LYS A 516 2.79 -6.59 -23.76
N GLY A 517 1.54 -6.14 -23.72
CA GLY A 517 0.42 -6.89 -24.25
C GLY A 517 0.45 -7.02 -25.78
N TRP A 518 0.79 -5.94 -26.50
CA TRP A 518 0.92 -5.98 -27.95
C TRP A 518 2.08 -6.86 -28.41
N TYR A 519 3.31 -6.57 -27.97
CA TYR A 519 4.49 -7.32 -28.40
C TYR A 519 4.52 -8.73 -27.83
N ASP A 520 3.87 -8.95 -26.69
CA ASP A 520 3.69 -10.26 -26.07
C ASP A 520 5.01 -11.03 -26.03
N TYR A 521 6.07 -10.34 -25.61
CA TYR A 521 7.44 -10.77 -25.85
C TYR A 521 7.88 -11.84 -24.86
N ILE A 522 8.72 -12.75 -25.34
CA ILE A 522 9.28 -13.87 -24.58
C ILE A 522 10.08 -13.41 -23.34
N ARG A 523 10.11 -14.25 -22.29
CA ARG A 523 10.87 -14.00 -21.05
C ARG A 523 12.20 -14.77 -21.08
N PRO A 524 13.24 -14.32 -20.35
CA PRO A 524 14.56 -14.97 -20.37
C PRO A 524 14.60 -16.45 -19.96
N MET A 525 13.62 -16.91 -19.17
CA MET A 525 13.54 -18.31 -18.72
C MET A 525 13.11 -19.28 -19.83
N THR A 526 12.33 -18.79 -20.79
CA THR A 526 11.74 -19.59 -21.88
C THR A 526 12.81 -20.09 -22.85
#